data_AF-A0AAD4CS23-F1
#
_entry.id   AF-A0AAD4CS23-F1
#
_cell.length_a   1.000
_cell.length_b   1.000
_cell.length_c   1.000
_cell.angle_alpha   90.00
_cell.angle_beta   90.00
_cell.angle_gamma   90.00
#
_symmetry.space_group_name_H-M   'P 1'
#
loop_
_entity.id
_entity.type
_entity.pdbx_description
1 polymer ?
#
loop_
_entity_poly.entity_id
_entity_poly.type
_entity_poly.pdbx_seq_one_letter_code
_entity_poly.pdbx_strand_id
1 'polypeptide(L)'
;MSILDLPTELLLVLVTFLEEERDINSLAQTNTRLYNLLNPYLYQRNARHSKSSALVWAARNGNLVTAQKSIQAGANLNAQDSPRRTGTCRFKSQGTALTRAAEFGHEAIVQLLLNTGQVDLDAKDTLGQSPLSRAADSGHDAIVKLLIETGQVDLESKDNLDFTPLVHAAYSGHQAVVQLLFDTEAVELESKDELGFTPLTYAAAAGHESVVKMFIDSGKVDLDRQSYYGCTPLTEAVENGREAVVKLILETGRVDVNKTNFEMRTPLYCAVQGGHEGVLKLLLGTGQIDFEAQDTEGMTALEYAESSGLEVIAELIRQAASVDGNIKQPDV
;
A
#
# COMPACT_ATOMS: atom_id res chain seq x y z
N MET A 1 29.46 -48.16 -18.16
CA MET A 1 29.64 -46.71 -17.90
C MET A 1 28.47 -46.30 -17.02
N SER A 2 28.70 -45.78 -15.82
CA SER A 2 27.59 -45.29 -15.00
C SER A 2 26.96 -44.11 -15.72
N ILE A 3 25.64 -43.92 -15.59
CA ILE A 3 24.99 -42.68 -16.08
C ILE A 3 25.58 -41.44 -15.38
N LEU A 4 26.21 -41.64 -14.23
CA LEU A 4 26.90 -40.60 -13.45
C LEU A 4 28.26 -40.20 -14.04
N ASP A 5 28.81 -40.98 -14.98
CA ASP A 5 30.11 -40.73 -15.62
C ASP A 5 29.96 -40.20 -17.06
N LEU A 6 28.76 -39.74 -17.44
CA LEU A 6 28.51 -39.24 -18.79
C LEU A 6 29.27 -37.93 -19.07
N PRO A 7 29.82 -37.76 -20.30
CA PRO A 7 30.32 -36.48 -20.79
C PRO A 7 29.28 -35.35 -20.67
N THR A 8 29.76 -34.12 -20.46
CA THR A 8 28.92 -32.93 -20.28
C THR A 8 27.91 -32.74 -21.41
N GLU A 9 28.28 -33.06 -22.66
CA GLU A 9 27.40 -32.95 -23.82
C GLU A 9 26.17 -33.85 -23.71
N LEU A 10 26.34 -35.08 -23.20
CA LEU A 10 25.24 -36.02 -23.01
C LEU A 10 24.37 -35.65 -21.81
N LEU A 11 24.97 -35.10 -20.75
CA LEU A 11 24.21 -34.54 -19.62
C LEU A 11 23.34 -33.35 -20.06
N LEU A 12 23.86 -32.47 -20.94
CA LEU A 12 23.09 -31.36 -21.51
C LEU A 12 21.92 -31.84 -22.36
N VAL A 13 22.08 -32.92 -23.12
CA VAL A 13 20.99 -33.54 -23.87
C VAL A 13 19.89 -34.04 -22.92
N LEU A 14 20.25 -34.73 -21.83
CA LEU A 14 19.25 -35.18 -20.84
C LEU A 14 18.46 -34.00 -20.23
N VAL A 15 19.15 -32.88 -19.95
CA VAL A 15 18.52 -31.65 -19.45
C VAL A 15 17.52 -31.07 -20.44
N THR A 16 17.71 -31.28 -21.75
CA THR A 16 16.74 -30.84 -22.75
C THR A 16 15.42 -31.60 -22.74
N PHE A 17 15.38 -32.83 -22.21
CA PHE A 17 14.15 -33.62 -22.09
C PHE A 17 13.37 -33.34 -20.80
N LEU A 18 13.95 -32.58 -19.85
CA LEU A 18 13.32 -32.20 -18.59
C LEU A 18 12.70 -30.81 -18.73
N GLU A 19 11.65 -30.70 -19.55
CA GLU A 19 11.05 -29.41 -19.91
C GLU A 19 9.97 -28.96 -18.92
N GLU A 20 9.20 -29.89 -18.34
CA GLU A 20 8.14 -29.55 -17.39
C GLU A 20 8.64 -29.55 -15.94
N GLU A 21 8.06 -28.66 -15.12
CA GLU A 21 8.26 -28.63 -13.67
C GLU A 21 7.97 -30.01 -13.04
N ARG A 22 7.00 -30.75 -13.60
CA ARG A 22 6.61 -32.09 -13.15
C ARG A 22 7.71 -33.13 -13.39
N ASP A 23 8.42 -33.06 -14.50
CA ASP A 23 9.48 -34.01 -14.86
C ASP A 23 10.69 -33.80 -13.95
N ILE A 24 11.05 -32.54 -13.72
CA ILE A 24 12.14 -32.15 -12.80
C ILE A 24 11.80 -32.61 -11.38
N ASN A 25 10.58 -32.37 -10.92
CA ASN A 25 10.14 -32.78 -9.58
C ASN A 25 10.09 -34.31 -9.43
N SER A 26 9.63 -35.03 -10.46
CA SER A 26 9.61 -36.49 -10.47
C SER A 26 11.04 -37.06 -10.40
N LEU A 27 11.99 -36.46 -11.14
CA LEU A 27 13.40 -36.87 -11.09
C LEU A 27 14.03 -36.61 -9.71
N ALA A 28 13.75 -35.45 -9.10
CA ALA A 28 14.24 -35.10 -7.78
C ALA A 28 13.79 -36.11 -6.70
N GLN A 29 12.55 -36.59 -6.81
CA GLN A 29 11.97 -37.58 -5.88
C GLN A 29 12.48 -39.01 -6.12
N THR A 30 12.67 -39.40 -7.39
CA THR A 30 12.99 -40.78 -7.76
C THR A 30 14.49 -41.08 -7.76
N ASN A 31 15.35 -40.11 -8.12
CA ASN A 31 16.79 -40.30 -8.19
C ASN A 31 17.56 -39.05 -7.81
N THR A 32 17.76 -38.86 -6.50
CA THR A 32 18.44 -37.68 -5.94
C THR A 32 19.89 -37.54 -6.43
N ARG A 33 20.59 -38.65 -6.69
CA ARG A 33 21.98 -38.61 -7.18
C ARG A 33 22.05 -38.04 -8.59
N LEU A 34 21.22 -38.53 -9.50
CA LEU A 34 21.16 -38.03 -10.87
C LEU A 34 20.62 -36.60 -10.92
N TYR A 35 19.60 -36.29 -10.11
CA TYR A 35 19.11 -34.92 -9.95
C TYR A 35 20.23 -33.98 -9.53
N ASN A 36 20.99 -34.31 -8.48
CA ASN A 36 22.09 -33.46 -8.00
C ASN A 36 23.18 -33.23 -9.06
N LEU A 37 23.45 -34.24 -9.91
CA LEU A 37 24.39 -34.12 -11.02
C LEU A 37 23.88 -33.18 -12.11
N LEU A 38 22.58 -33.26 -12.46
CA LEU A 38 21.96 -32.44 -13.50
C LEU A 38 21.58 -31.02 -13.02
N ASN A 39 21.41 -30.84 -11.71
CA ASN A 39 20.87 -29.63 -11.10
C ASN A 39 21.60 -28.33 -11.52
N PRO A 40 22.95 -28.25 -11.56
CA PRO A 40 23.64 -27.05 -12.06
C PRO A 40 23.26 -26.67 -13.49
N TYR A 41 23.09 -27.67 -14.37
CA TYR A 41 22.71 -27.47 -15.77
C TYR A 41 21.24 -27.09 -15.91
N LEU A 42 20.36 -27.60 -15.04
CA LEU A 42 18.95 -27.20 -14.99
C LEU A 42 18.82 -25.70 -14.67
N TYR A 43 19.61 -25.16 -13.73
CA TYR A 43 19.64 -23.72 -13.46
C TYR A 43 20.17 -22.90 -14.63
N GLN A 44 21.25 -23.34 -15.29
CA GLN A 44 21.77 -22.66 -16.48
C GLN A 44 20.77 -22.66 -17.64
N ARG A 45 20.06 -23.77 -17.86
CA ARG A 45 18.98 -23.84 -18.86
C ARG A 45 17.82 -22.92 -18.46
N ASN A 46 17.40 -22.90 -17.19
CA ASN A 46 16.34 -22.00 -16.70
C ASN A 46 16.70 -20.52 -16.93
N ALA A 47 17.94 -20.12 -16.63
CA ALA A 47 18.46 -18.78 -16.87
C ALA A 47 18.36 -18.39 -18.35
N ARG A 48 18.68 -19.31 -19.26
CA ARG A 48 18.66 -19.08 -20.71
C ARG A 48 17.27 -19.09 -21.35
N HIS A 49 16.38 -19.98 -20.90
CA HIS A 49 15.15 -20.30 -21.65
C HIS A 49 13.86 -19.99 -20.89
N SER A 50 13.90 -19.83 -19.57
CA SER A 50 12.70 -19.69 -18.73
C SER A 50 12.61 -18.33 -18.04
N LYS A 51 13.31 -17.31 -18.56
CA LYS A 51 13.32 -15.95 -17.99
C LYS A 51 13.59 -15.96 -16.48
N SER A 52 14.52 -16.79 -16.00
CA SER A 52 14.87 -16.88 -14.58
C SER A 52 13.69 -17.20 -13.64
N SER A 53 12.70 -17.98 -14.10
CA SER A 53 11.53 -18.35 -13.29
C SER A 53 11.89 -19.03 -11.96
N ALA A 54 13.03 -19.73 -11.89
CA ALA A 54 13.53 -20.33 -10.66
C ALA A 54 14.01 -19.28 -9.64
N LEU A 55 14.65 -18.20 -10.11
CA LEU A 55 15.06 -17.09 -9.25
C LEU A 55 13.85 -16.34 -8.70
N VAL A 56 12.86 -16.04 -9.55
CA VAL A 56 11.64 -15.34 -9.11
C VAL A 56 10.82 -16.21 -8.16
N TRP A 57 10.73 -17.52 -8.41
CA TRP A 57 10.11 -18.47 -7.48
C TRP A 57 10.86 -18.51 -6.14
N ALA A 58 12.19 -18.55 -6.16
CA ALA A 58 13.00 -18.55 -4.96
C ALA A 58 12.81 -17.27 -4.14
N ALA A 59 12.80 -16.12 -4.81
CA ALA A 59 12.53 -14.83 -4.20
C ALA A 59 11.14 -14.75 -3.58
N ARG A 60 10.11 -15.28 -4.24
CA ARG A 60 8.75 -15.32 -3.71
C ARG A 60 8.58 -16.20 -2.47
N ASN A 61 9.30 -17.33 -2.42
CA ASN A 61 9.14 -18.33 -1.36
C ASN A 61 10.25 -18.27 -0.30
N GLY A 62 11.17 -17.30 -0.36
CA GLY A 62 12.25 -17.17 0.62
C GLY A 62 13.34 -18.24 0.51
N ASN A 63 13.48 -18.91 -0.64
CA ASN A 63 14.49 -19.96 -0.81
C ASN A 63 15.85 -19.37 -1.21
N LEU A 64 16.63 -18.97 -0.20
CA LEU A 64 17.94 -18.36 -0.39
C LEU A 64 18.91 -19.25 -1.18
N VAL A 65 18.90 -20.56 -0.96
CA VAL A 65 19.82 -21.51 -1.62
C VAL A 65 19.54 -21.57 -3.13
N THR A 66 18.26 -21.65 -3.50
CA THR A 66 17.83 -21.63 -4.90
C THR A 66 18.14 -20.28 -5.55
N ALA A 67 17.95 -19.18 -4.84
CA ALA A 67 18.29 -17.84 -5.34
C ALA A 67 19.79 -17.73 -5.64
N GLN A 68 20.66 -18.12 -4.70
CA GLN A 68 22.11 -18.12 -4.88
C GLN A 68 22.55 -18.97 -6.09
N LYS A 69 22.04 -20.20 -6.20
CA LYS A 69 22.36 -21.09 -7.31
C LYS A 69 21.89 -20.53 -8.66
N SER A 70 20.72 -19.89 -8.67
CA SER A 70 20.17 -19.27 -9.88
C SER A 70 21.03 -18.08 -10.34
N ILE A 71 21.45 -17.22 -9.40
CA ILE A 71 22.35 -16.08 -9.69
C ILE A 71 23.70 -16.58 -10.20
N GLN A 72 24.32 -17.57 -9.54
CA GLN A 72 25.58 -18.18 -9.97
C GLN A 72 25.49 -18.82 -11.37
N ALA A 73 24.32 -19.33 -11.73
CA ALA A 73 24.07 -19.90 -13.06
C ALA A 73 23.82 -18.85 -14.15
N GLY A 74 23.88 -17.55 -13.83
CA GLY A 74 23.68 -16.45 -14.77
C GLY A 74 22.21 -16.13 -15.05
N ALA A 75 21.32 -16.33 -14.06
CA ALA A 75 19.94 -15.88 -14.17
C ALA A 75 19.86 -14.38 -14.46
N ASN A 76 19.05 -14.00 -15.44
CA ASN A 76 18.64 -12.61 -15.64
C ASN A 76 17.88 -12.12 -14.40
N LEU A 77 18.45 -11.17 -13.66
CA LEU A 77 17.91 -10.66 -12.40
C LEU A 77 16.66 -9.79 -12.59
N ASN A 78 16.54 -9.16 -13.76
CA ASN A 78 15.49 -8.20 -14.09
C ASN A 78 14.34 -8.85 -14.90
N ALA A 79 14.35 -10.19 -15.01
CA ALA A 79 13.29 -10.91 -15.67
C ALA A 79 12.02 -10.88 -14.82
N GLN A 80 10.91 -10.43 -15.41
CA GLN A 80 9.58 -10.50 -14.81
C GLN A 80 9.00 -11.92 -14.90
N ASP A 81 8.22 -12.30 -13.89
CA ASP A 81 7.54 -13.59 -13.92
C ASP A 81 6.54 -13.70 -15.08
N SER A 82 6.29 -14.93 -15.53
CA SER A 82 5.16 -15.20 -16.41
C SER A 82 3.89 -15.22 -15.57
N PRO A 83 2.77 -14.64 -16.06
CA PRO A 83 1.51 -14.66 -15.33
C PRO A 83 1.10 -16.11 -15.09
N ARG A 84 1.24 -16.61 -13.86
CA ARG A 84 0.84 -17.98 -13.55
C ARG A 84 -0.68 -18.06 -13.65
N ARG A 85 -1.15 -18.91 -14.56
CA ARG A 85 -2.56 -19.27 -14.77
C ARG A 85 -3.10 -20.20 -13.68
N THR A 86 -2.52 -20.16 -12.47
CA THR A 86 -2.94 -20.97 -11.33
C THR A 86 -3.98 -20.19 -10.55
N GLY A 87 -5.23 -20.65 -10.57
CA GLY A 87 -6.43 -19.96 -10.07
C GLY A 87 -6.52 -19.73 -8.55
N THR A 88 -5.40 -19.62 -7.83
CA THR A 88 -5.34 -19.46 -6.37
C THR A 88 -4.63 -18.19 -5.91
N CYS A 89 -4.04 -17.39 -6.80
CA CYS A 89 -3.44 -16.11 -6.42
C CYS A 89 -4.41 -14.97 -6.72
N ARG A 90 -4.82 -14.24 -5.67
CA ARG A 90 -5.74 -13.10 -5.75
C ARG A 90 -5.13 -11.87 -6.46
N PHE A 91 -3.83 -11.88 -6.74
CA PHE A 91 -3.08 -10.79 -7.38
C PHE A 91 -2.31 -11.29 -8.60
N LYS A 92 -2.60 -10.67 -9.75
CA LYS A 92 -2.06 -11.01 -11.08
C LYS A 92 -0.92 -10.07 -11.50
N SER A 93 -0.10 -9.59 -10.56
CA SER A 93 1.04 -8.76 -10.93
C SER A 93 2.16 -9.63 -11.50
N GLN A 94 2.89 -9.18 -12.54
CA GLN A 94 4.19 -9.79 -12.93
C GLN A 94 5.30 -8.93 -12.34
N GLY A 95 6.16 -9.50 -11.50
CA GLY A 95 7.25 -8.77 -10.85
C GLY A 95 8.60 -9.44 -11.07
N THR A 96 9.68 -8.70 -10.83
CA THR A 96 11.04 -9.24 -10.84
C THR A 96 11.32 -10.03 -9.55
N ALA A 97 12.47 -10.70 -9.48
CA ALA A 97 12.89 -11.35 -8.24
C ALA A 97 13.01 -10.36 -7.08
N LEU A 98 13.47 -9.13 -7.33
CA LEU A 98 13.54 -8.10 -6.30
C LEU A 98 12.15 -7.71 -5.82
N THR A 99 11.21 -7.44 -6.73
CA THR A 99 9.82 -7.11 -6.39
C THR A 99 9.17 -8.19 -5.51
N ARG A 100 9.39 -9.48 -5.83
CA ARG A 100 8.84 -10.59 -5.03
C ARG A 100 9.51 -10.76 -3.68
N ALA A 101 10.83 -10.64 -3.61
CA ALA A 101 11.53 -10.70 -2.33
C ALA A 101 11.08 -9.54 -1.41
N ALA A 102 10.86 -8.36 -2.00
CA ALA A 102 10.36 -7.17 -1.31
C ALA A 102 8.91 -7.32 -0.84
N GLU A 103 8.01 -7.83 -1.68
CA GLU A 103 6.58 -8.08 -1.37
C GLU A 103 6.39 -9.10 -0.24
N PHE A 104 7.23 -10.13 -0.16
CA PHE A 104 7.06 -11.22 0.81
C PHE A 104 8.03 -11.16 2.00
N GLY A 105 8.82 -10.09 2.14
CA GLY A 105 9.65 -9.87 3.33
C GLY A 105 10.94 -10.68 3.39
N HIS A 106 11.47 -11.13 2.25
CA HIS A 106 12.67 -11.99 2.21
C HIS A 106 13.97 -11.17 2.18
N GLU A 107 14.29 -10.53 3.30
CA GLU A 107 15.46 -9.65 3.48
C GLU A 107 16.77 -10.24 2.95
N ALA A 108 17.08 -11.50 3.29
CA ALA A 108 18.33 -12.15 2.88
C ALA A 108 18.45 -12.28 1.35
N ILE A 109 17.32 -12.43 0.64
CA ILE A 109 17.29 -12.46 -0.81
C ILE A 109 17.41 -11.06 -1.39
N VAL A 110 16.75 -10.06 -0.79
CA VAL A 110 16.93 -8.65 -1.18
C VAL A 110 18.41 -8.28 -1.08
N GLN A 111 19.07 -8.53 0.06
CA GLN A 111 20.49 -8.23 0.23
C GLN A 111 21.36 -8.95 -0.80
N LEU A 112 21.07 -10.23 -1.07
CA LEU A 112 21.78 -11.00 -2.09
C LEU A 112 21.65 -10.36 -3.48
N LEU A 113 20.44 -9.93 -3.85
CA LEU A 113 20.15 -9.29 -5.12
C LEU A 113 20.85 -7.92 -5.22
N LEU A 114 20.77 -7.08 -4.18
CA LEU A 114 21.44 -5.77 -4.12
C LEU A 114 22.96 -5.90 -4.27
N ASN A 115 23.57 -6.90 -3.61
CA ASN A 115 25.02 -7.14 -3.67
C ASN A 115 25.54 -7.48 -5.07
N THR A 116 24.66 -7.83 -6.03
CA THR A 116 25.07 -8.08 -7.42
C THR A 116 25.38 -6.79 -8.19
N GLY A 117 24.79 -5.65 -7.77
CA GLY A 117 24.93 -4.35 -8.45
C GLY A 117 24.33 -4.28 -9.86
N GLN A 118 23.60 -5.29 -10.32
CA GLN A 118 23.04 -5.38 -11.68
C GLN A 118 21.51 -5.37 -11.71
N VAL A 119 20.89 -5.31 -10.53
CA VAL A 119 19.43 -5.32 -10.39
C VAL A 119 18.88 -3.94 -10.68
N ASP A 120 17.82 -3.91 -11.48
CA ASP A 120 16.98 -2.73 -11.65
C ASP A 120 16.12 -2.54 -10.40
N LEU A 121 16.45 -1.51 -9.61
CA LEU A 121 15.82 -1.25 -8.32
C LEU A 121 14.41 -0.68 -8.46
N ASP A 122 14.09 -0.07 -9.60
CA ASP A 122 12.83 0.61 -9.88
C ASP A 122 11.95 -0.17 -10.87
N ALA A 123 12.28 -1.46 -11.09
CA ALA A 123 11.56 -2.33 -11.99
C ALA A 123 10.07 -2.45 -11.60
N LYS A 124 9.21 -1.80 -12.37
CA LYS A 124 7.75 -1.80 -12.15
C LYS A 124 7.12 -3.14 -12.50
N ASP A 125 6.17 -3.56 -11.68
CA ASP A 125 5.30 -4.69 -12.01
C ASP A 125 4.14 -4.27 -12.93
N THR A 126 3.22 -5.19 -13.24
CA THR A 126 2.09 -4.87 -14.14
C THR A 126 1.06 -3.91 -13.55
N LEU A 127 1.09 -3.66 -12.24
CA LEU A 127 0.31 -2.60 -11.59
C LEU A 127 1.08 -1.27 -11.53
N GLY A 128 2.30 -1.22 -12.07
CA GLY A 128 3.17 -0.06 -12.01
C GLY A 128 3.94 0.08 -10.70
N GLN A 129 3.80 -0.88 -9.77
CA GLN A 129 4.42 -0.77 -8.45
C GLN A 129 5.90 -1.15 -8.50
N SER A 130 6.76 -0.33 -7.91
CA SER A 130 8.19 -0.62 -7.74
C SER A 130 8.41 -1.62 -6.58
N PRO A 131 9.61 -2.22 -6.46
CA PRO A 131 9.97 -3.01 -5.30
C PRO A 131 9.81 -2.25 -3.98
N LEU A 132 10.11 -0.95 -3.97
CA LEU A 132 9.91 -0.10 -2.80
C LEU A 132 8.41 0.05 -2.46
N SER A 133 7.54 0.31 -3.45
CA SER A 133 6.10 0.38 -3.23
C SER A 133 5.53 -0.93 -2.67
N ARG A 134 6.01 -2.08 -3.14
CA ARG A 134 5.59 -3.41 -2.65
C ARG A 134 6.05 -3.69 -1.22
N ALA A 135 7.29 -3.36 -0.88
CA ALA A 135 7.79 -3.46 0.49
C ALA A 135 7.03 -2.52 1.43
N ALA A 136 6.71 -1.32 0.95
CA ALA A 136 5.97 -0.31 1.69
C ALA A 136 4.53 -0.72 1.97
N ASP A 137 3.81 -1.23 0.96
CA ASP A 137 2.45 -1.79 1.08
C ASP A 137 2.38 -2.99 2.03
N SER A 138 3.42 -3.82 2.03
CA SER A 138 3.51 -5.03 2.85
C SER A 138 4.07 -4.79 4.26
N GLY A 139 4.57 -3.58 4.54
CA GLY A 139 5.08 -3.20 5.86
C GLY A 139 6.46 -3.76 6.20
N HIS A 140 7.27 -4.10 5.20
CA HIS A 140 8.60 -4.68 5.41
C HIS A 140 9.66 -3.57 5.59
N ASP A 141 9.68 -2.97 6.77
CA ASP A 141 10.53 -1.82 7.14
C ASP A 141 12.03 -2.08 6.95
N ALA A 142 12.53 -3.27 7.28
CA ALA A 142 13.93 -3.64 7.04
C ALA A 142 14.30 -3.61 5.55
N ILE A 143 13.40 -4.07 4.68
CA ILE A 143 13.60 -4.05 3.22
C ILE A 143 13.53 -2.62 2.69
N VAL A 144 12.54 -1.84 3.15
CA VAL A 144 12.43 -0.41 2.80
C VAL A 144 13.73 0.32 3.16
N LYS A 145 14.25 0.09 4.37
CA LYS A 145 15.52 0.67 4.80
C LYS A 145 16.68 0.26 3.90
N LEU A 146 16.83 -1.02 3.59
CA LEU A 146 17.87 -1.51 2.68
C LEU A 146 17.79 -0.87 1.29
N LEU A 147 16.57 -0.69 0.76
CA LEU A 147 16.35 -0.08 -0.55
C LEU A 147 16.71 1.42 -0.53
N ILE A 148 16.28 2.16 0.50
CA ILE A 148 16.61 3.59 0.67
C ILE A 148 18.13 3.80 0.82
N GLU A 149 18.81 2.95 1.59
CA GLU A 149 20.26 3.02 1.82
C GLU A 149 21.10 2.85 0.53
N THR A 150 20.53 2.32 -0.56
CA THR A 150 21.22 2.27 -1.86
C THR A 150 21.42 3.65 -2.49
N GLY A 151 20.59 4.64 -2.11
CA GLY A 151 20.60 6.00 -2.64
C GLY A 151 20.24 6.13 -4.14
N GLN A 152 19.79 5.04 -4.77
CA GLN A 152 19.50 4.99 -6.21
C GLN A 152 18.02 4.79 -6.54
N VAL A 153 17.21 4.41 -5.54
CA VAL A 153 15.79 4.11 -5.69
C VAL A 153 14.99 5.40 -5.88
N ASP A 154 14.03 5.37 -6.80
CA ASP A 154 13.03 6.43 -6.95
C ASP A 154 11.96 6.32 -5.84
N LEU A 155 12.09 7.17 -4.83
CA LEU A 155 11.18 7.23 -3.68
C LEU A 155 9.79 7.74 -4.05
N GLU A 156 9.67 8.43 -5.18
CA GLU A 156 8.43 9.05 -5.68
C GLU A 156 7.85 8.27 -6.88
N SER A 157 8.32 7.03 -7.09
CA SER A 157 7.84 6.19 -8.18
C SER A 157 6.34 5.92 -8.04
N LYS A 158 5.57 6.55 -8.91
CA LYS A 158 4.12 6.36 -9.05
C LYS A 158 3.75 5.06 -9.74
N ASP A 159 2.76 4.35 -9.21
CA ASP A 159 2.14 3.21 -9.88
C ASP A 159 1.04 3.61 -10.87
N ASN A 160 0.27 2.65 -11.39
CA ASN A 160 -0.79 2.94 -12.38
C ASN A 160 -1.98 3.74 -11.82
N LEU A 161 -2.06 3.92 -10.50
CA LEU A 161 -3.06 4.77 -9.82
C LEU A 161 -2.42 6.05 -9.28
N ASP A 162 -1.21 6.38 -9.70
CA ASP A 162 -0.40 7.47 -9.18
C ASP A 162 -0.01 7.34 -7.69
N PHE A 163 -0.09 6.14 -7.11
CA PHE A 163 0.29 5.93 -5.73
C PHE A 163 1.81 5.84 -5.60
N THR A 164 2.36 6.67 -4.73
CA THR A 164 3.76 6.60 -4.31
C THR A 164 3.94 5.52 -3.23
N PRO A 165 5.17 5.06 -2.96
CA PRO A 165 5.43 4.18 -1.81
C PRO A 165 4.89 4.72 -0.48
N LEU A 166 4.91 6.05 -0.29
CA LEU A 166 4.35 6.69 0.89
C LEU A 166 2.83 6.54 0.98
N VAL A 167 2.11 6.68 -0.15
CA VAL A 167 0.66 6.45 -0.19
C VAL A 167 0.33 5.01 0.21
N HIS A 168 1.05 4.02 -0.33
CA HIS A 168 0.85 2.60 0.02
C HIS A 168 1.11 2.34 1.52
N ALA A 169 2.22 2.86 2.06
CA ALA A 169 2.52 2.72 3.49
C ALA A 169 1.46 3.38 4.38
N ALA A 170 0.98 4.56 3.98
CA ALA A 170 -0.01 5.33 4.72
C ALA A 170 -1.40 4.67 4.69
N TYR A 171 -1.82 4.16 3.52
CA TYR A 171 -3.08 3.44 3.35
C TYR A 171 -3.09 2.10 4.09
N SER A 172 -1.96 1.38 4.11
CA SER A 172 -1.83 0.10 4.79
C SER A 172 -1.48 0.22 6.29
N GLY A 173 -1.18 1.42 6.79
CA GLY A 173 -1.00 1.72 8.21
C GLY A 173 0.38 1.39 8.77
N HIS A 174 1.38 1.24 7.90
CA HIS A 174 2.72 0.79 8.29
C HIS A 174 3.56 1.94 8.84
N GLN A 175 3.34 2.26 10.11
CA GLN A 175 3.99 3.37 10.80
C GLN A 175 5.52 3.39 10.66
N ALA A 176 6.19 2.24 10.82
CA ALA A 176 7.65 2.17 10.72
C ALA A 176 8.17 2.53 9.33
N VAL A 177 7.46 2.09 8.28
CA VAL A 177 7.78 2.44 6.89
C VAL A 177 7.56 3.93 6.63
N VAL A 178 6.43 4.48 7.09
CA VAL A 178 6.15 5.92 6.94
C VAL A 178 7.24 6.76 7.64
N GLN A 179 7.68 6.35 8.83
CA GLN A 179 8.77 7.04 9.54
C GLN A 179 10.08 7.01 8.73
N LEU A 180 10.47 5.85 8.18
CA LEU A 180 11.67 5.73 7.34
C LEU A 180 11.61 6.64 6.10
N LEU A 181 10.43 6.75 5.47
CA LEU A 181 10.23 7.63 4.33
C LEU A 181 10.27 9.12 4.74
N PHE A 182 9.69 9.48 5.90
CA PHE A 182 9.72 10.86 6.43
C PHE A 182 11.14 11.34 6.77
N ASP A 183 11.97 10.43 7.26
CA ASP A 183 13.37 10.71 7.61
C ASP A 183 14.24 10.95 6.35
N THR A 184 13.69 10.71 5.16
CA THR A 184 14.38 10.92 3.89
C THR A 184 13.95 12.26 3.27
N GLU A 185 14.89 13.21 3.15
CA GLU A 185 14.59 14.59 2.72
C GLU A 185 13.95 14.73 1.33
N ALA A 186 14.09 13.71 0.47
CA ALA A 186 13.60 13.74 -0.91
C ALA A 186 12.12 13.37 -1.07
N VAL A 187 11.43 12.96 0.01
CA VAL A 187 10.04 12.47 -0.06
C VAL A 187 9.01 13.60 0.01
N GLU A 188 8.07 13.63 -0.92
CA GLU A 188 6.97 14.60 -1.00
C GLU A 188 5.78 14.10 -0.14
N LEU A 189 5.57 14.73 1.02
CA LEU A 189 4.50 14.31 1.95
C LEU A 189 3.08 14.57 1.43
N GLU A 190 2.92 15.49 0.48
CA GLU A 190 1.63 15.89 -0.09
C GLU A 190 1.45 15.44 -1.55
N SER A 191 2.18 14.41 -1.99
CA SER A 191 2.04 13.83 -3.33
C SER A 191 0.58 13.46 -3.60
N LYS A 192 0.03 13.91 -4.73
CA LYS A 192 -1.37 13.63 -5.11
C LYS A 192 -1.48 12.51 -6.14
N ASP A 193 -2.52 11.70 -5.96
CA ASP A 193 -3.00 10.74 -6.95
C ASP A 193 -3.88 11.42 -8.03
N GLU A 194 -4.44 10.63 -8.95
CA GLU A 194 -5.33 11.12 -10.01
C GLU A 194 -6.62 11.76 -9.49
N LEU A 195 -7.05 11.41 -8.27
CA LEU A 195 -8.25 11.92 -7.61
C LEU A 195 -7.95 13.13 -6.69
N GLY A 196 -6.68 13.49 -6.56
CA GLY A 196 -6.23 14.59 -5.72
C GLY A 196 -6.09 14.24 -4.23
N PHE A 197 -6.20 12.96 -3.87
CA PHE A 197 -5.98 12.45 -2.52
C PHE A 197 -4.50 12.43 -2.16
N THR A 198 -4.22 12.68 -0.88
CA THR A 198 -2.86 12.70 -0.31
C THR A 198 -2.64 11.46 0.57
N PRO A 199 -1.38 11.11 0.91
CA PRO A 199 -1.09 10.03 1.85
C PRO A 199 -1.84 10.17 3.18
N LEU A 200 -1.94 11.40 3.71
CA LEU A 200 -2.70 11.70 4.92
C LEU A 200 -4.19 11.36 4.74
N THR A 201 -4.77 11.71 3.59
CA THR A 201 -6.18 11.42 3.32
C THR A 201 -6.46 9.91 3.32
N TYR A 202 -5.56 9.11 2.71
CA TYR A 202 -5.68 7.65 2.74
C TYR A 202 -5.52 7.05 4.14
N ALA A 203 -4.54 7.53 4.91
CA ALA A 203 -4.38 7.10 6.31
C ALA A 203 -5.61 7.44 7.15
N ALA A 204 -6.21 8.62 6.92
CA ALA A 204 -7.39 9.07 7.62
C ALA A 204 -8.64 8.23 7.26
N ALA A 205 -8.87 7.97 5.97
CA ALA A 205 -9.95 7.11 5.49
C ALA A 205 -9.83 5.66 6.02
N ALA A 206 -8.61 5.13 6.06
CA ALA A 206 -8.33 3.78 6.55
C ALA A 206 -8.39 3.66 8.08
N GLY A 207 -8.27 4.78 8.82
CA GLY A 207 -8.37 4.82 10.27
C GLY A 207 -7.04 4.60 11.01
N HIS A 208 -5.90 4.84 10.35
CA HIS A 208 -4.58 4.57 10.92
C HIS A 208 -4.09 5.71 11.81
N GLU A 209 -4.55 5.69 13.07
CA GLU A 209 -4.28 6.72 14.09
C GLU A 209 -2.81 7.11 14.21
N SER A 210 -1.91 6.13 14.30
CA SER A 210 -0.48 6.39 14.50
C SER A 210 0.15 7.09 13.29
N VAL A 211 -0.24 6.70 12.08
CA VAL A 211 0.22 7.34 10.84
C VAL A 211 -0.31 8.75 10.73
N VAL A 212 -1.61 8.96 10.96
CA VAL A 212 -2.22 10.31 10.96
C VAL A 212 -1.53 11.22 11.98
N LYS A 213 -1.26 10.71 13.18
CA LYS A 213 -0.54 11.46 14.20
C LYS A 213 0.86 11.87 13.74
N MET A 214 1.61 10.98 13.09
CA MET A 214 2.93 11.35 12.54
C MET A 214 2.84 12.45 11.49
N PHE A 215 1.84 12.41 10.60
CA PHE A 215 1.60 13.48 9.64
C PHE A 215 1.29 14.81 10.34
N ILE A 216 0.41 14.82 11.35
CA ILE A 216 0.10 16.01 12.15
C ILE A 216 1.37 16.56 12.83
N ASP A 217 2.11 15.69 13.52
CA ASP A 217 3.31 16.04 14.29
C ASP A 217 4.45 16.56 13.37
N SER A 218 4.47 16.17 12.10
CA SER A 218 5.43 16.68 11.11
C SER A 218 5.32 18.19 10.89
N GLY A 219 4.11 18.75 11.08
CA GLY A 219 3.80 20.18 10.85
C GLY A 219 3.94 20.65 9.39
N LYS A 220 4.27 19.76 8.45
CA LYS A 220 4.55 20.07 7.04
C LYS A 220 3.34 19.88 6.11
N VAL A 221 2.26 19.30 6.62
CA VAL A 221 1.05 18.98 5.85
C VAL A 221 -0.10 19.94 6.11
N ASP A 222 -0.89 20.20 5.07
CA ASP A 222 -2.15 20.92 5.11
C ASP A 222 -3.29 19.96 5.46
N LEU A 223 -3.81 20.06 6.68
CA LEU A 223 -4.90 19.22 7.18
C LEU A 223 -6.25 19.52 6.51
N ASP A 224 -6.38 20.68 5.86
CA ASP A 224 -7.59 21.15 5.18
C ASP A 224 -7.50 21.00 3.65
N ARG A 225 -6.46 20.32 3.17
CA ARG A 225 -6.24 20.06 1.76
C ARG A 225 -7.39 19.25 1.18
N GLN A 226 -8.00 19.76 0.12
CA GLN A 226 -9.11 19.09 -0.56
C GLN A 226 -8.62 18.25 -1.75
N SER A 227 -9.24 17.09 -1.93
CA SER A 227 -9.18 16.30 -3.15
C SER A 227 -9.93 16.98 -4.30
N TYR A 228 -9.89 16.39 -5.49
CA TYR A 228 -10.74 16.84 -6.60
C TYR A 228 -12.20 16.47 -6.42
N TYR A 229 -12.62 15.98 -5.26
CA TYR A 229 -14.03 15.85 -4.87
C TYR A 229 -14.40 16.81 -3.73
N GLY A 230 -13.50 17.70 -3.35
CA GLY A 230 -13.69 18.59 -2.20
C GLY A 230 -13.51 17.88 -0.84
N CYS A 231 -13.15 16.60 -0.81
CA CYS A 231 -12.98 15.85 0.43
C CYS A 231 -11.67 16.23 1.14
N THR A 232 -11.76 16.52 2.44
CA THR A 232 -10.60 16.72 3.32
C THR A 232 -10.24 15.41 4.04
N PRO A 233 -9.03 15.29 4.64
CA PRO A 233 -8.73 14.19 5.55
C PRO A 233 -9.77 14.00 6.66
N LEU A 234 -10.33 15.10 7.19
CA LEU A 234 -11.40 15.05 8.18
C LEU A 234 -12.68 14.44 7.59
N THR A 235 -13.13 14.92 6.43
CA THR A 235 -14.34 14.42 5.76
C THR A 235 -14.23 12.92 5.49
N GLU A 236 -13.09 12.45 4.99
CA GLU A 236 -12.86 11.02 4.69
C GLU A 236 -12.83 10.16 5.95
N ALA A 237 -12.22 10.63 7.03
CA ALA A 237 -12.27 9.94 8.33
C ALA A 237 -13.71 9.87 8.87
N VAL A 238 -14.49 10.94 8.69
CA VAL A 238 -15.89 11.02 9.12
C VAL A 238 -16.79 10.08 8.32
N GLU A 239 -16.71 10.10 6.98
CA GLU A 239 -17.49 9.22 6.10
C GLU A 239 -17.26 7.73 6.42
N ASN A 240 -16.01 7.38 6.74
CA ASN A 240 -15.62 6.02 7.12
C ASN A 240 -15.80 5.69 8.61
N GLY A 241 -16.33 6.62 9.42
CA GLY A 241 -16.62 6.39 10.84
C GLY A 241 -15.38 6.21 11.73
N ARG A 242 -14.24 6.80 11.36
CA ARG A 242 -12.96 6.64 12.05
C ARG A 242 -12.85 7.56 13.28
N GLU A 243 -13.62 7.25 14.32
CA GLU A 243 -13.77 8.09 15.53
C GLU A 243 -12.43 8.58 16.12
N ALA A 244 -11.45 7.69 16.29
CA ALA A 244 -10.17 8.07 16.88
C ALA A 244 -9.32 9.00 16.00
N VAL A 245 -9.35 8.79 14.67
CA VAL A 245 -8.70 9.70 13.71
C VAL A 245 -9.40 11.05 13.70
N VAL A 246 -10.73 11.07 13.69
CA VAL A 246 -11.51 12.32 13.77
C VAL A 246 -11.11 13.09 15.02
N LYS A 247 -11.08 12.42 16.18
CA LYS A 247 -10.65 13.04 17.43
C LYS A 247 -9.25 13.65 17.32
N LEU A 248 -8.27 12.90 16.80
CA LEU A 248 -6.90 13.39 16.62
C LEU A 248 -6.83 14.64 15.72
N ILE A 249 -7.56 14.64 14.61
CA ILE A 249 -7.59 15.76 13.67
C ILE A 249 -8.24 16.99 14.32
N LEU A 250 -9.36 16.82 15.02
CA LEU A 250 -10.08 17.90 15.70
C LEU A 250 -9.27 18.50 16.86
N GLU A 251 -8.54 17.68 17.63
CA GLU A 251 -7.69 18.14 18.73
C GLU A 251 -6.57 19.09 18.28
N THR A 252 -6.23 19.11 16.99
CA THR A 252 -5.26 20.08 16.45
C THR A 252 -5.77 21.51 16.49
N GLY A 253 -7.09 21.73 16.46
CA GLY A 253 -7.71 23.05 16.37
C GLY A 253 -7.33 23.85 15.12
N ARG A 254 -6.73 23.21 14.11
CA ARG A 254 -6.20 23.83 12.89
C ARG A 254 -7.02 23.52 11.64
N VAL A 255 -8.13 22.81 11.80
CA VAL A 255 -8.98 22.32 10.71
C VAL A 255 -10.29 23.06 10.64
N ASP A 256 -10.78 23.29 9.43
CA ASP A 256 -12.11 23.82 9.18
C ASP A 256 -13.13 22.68 9.15
N VAL A 257 -13.90 22.58 10.24
CA VAL A 257 -14.92 21.54 10.45
C VAL A 257 -16.16 21.70 9.58
N ASN A 258 -16.28 22.81 8.83
CA ASN A 258 -17.42 23.09 7.94
C ASN A 258 -17.06 23.02 6.45
N LYS A 259 -15.82 22.64 6.10
CA LYS A 259 -15.43 22.48 4.71
C LYS A 259 -16.30 21.47 3.99
N THR A 260 -16.94 21.91 2.92
CA THR A 260 -17.84 21.08 2.13
C THR A 260 -17.11 20.31 1.03
N ASN A 261 -17.59 19.09 0.75
CA ASN A 261 -17.22 18.37 -0.46
C ASN A 261 -17.97 18.92 -1.70
N PHE A 262 -17.83 18.28 -2.86
CA PHE A 262 -18.50 18.70 -4.10
C PHE A 262 -20.02 18.56 -4.11
N GLU A 263 -20.58 17.73 -3.23
CA GLU A 263 -22.02 17.66 -2.99
C GLU A 263 -22.49 18.71 -1.98
N MET A 264 -21.62 19.67 -1.65
CA MET A 264 -21.84 20.69 -0.61
C MET A 264 -22.06 20.10 0.80
N ARG A 265 -21.70 18.84 1.01
CA ARG A 265 -21.87 18.16 2.30
C ARG A 265 -20.74 18.53 3.25
N THR A 266 -21.11 19.00 4.45
CA THR A 266 -20.17 19.22 5.56
C THR A 266 -19.80 17.89 6.22
N PRO A 267 -18.70 17.84 7.01
CA PRO A 267 -18.39 16.69 7.85
C PRO A 267 -19.57 16.30 8.76
N LEU A 268 -20.32 17.27 9.29
CA LEU A 268 -21.53 16.99 10.05
C LEU A 268 -22.54 16.18 9.22
N TYR A 269 -22.84 16.64 8.01
CA TYR A 269 -23.77 15.94 7.11
C TYR A 269 -23.29 14.51 6.82
N CYS A 270 -22.01 14.34 6.50
CA CYS A 270 -21.42 13.03 6.24
C CYS A 270 -21.51 12.09 7.47
N ALA A 271 -21.32 12.60 8.69
CA ALA A 271 -21.48 11.81 9.91
C ALA A 271 -22.92 11.32 10.13
N VAL A 272 -23.91 12.17 9.81
CA VAL A 272 -25.33 11.81 9.86
C VAL A 272 -25.66 10.75 8.81
N GLN A 273 -25.23 10.97 7.57
CA GLN A 273 -25.44 10.04 6.46
C GLN A 273 -24.83 8.66 6.74
N GLY A 274 -23.66 8.61 7.36
CA GLY A 274 -23.01 7.37 7.80
C GLY A 274 -23.61 6.75 9.07
N GLY A 275 -24.44 7.48 9.82
CA GLY A 275 -25.00 7.03 11.10
C GLY A 275 -23.96 6.93 12.22
N HIS A 276 -22.84 7.66 12.12
CA HIS A 276 -21.69 7.53 13.03
C HIS A 276 -21.87 8.38 14.29
N GLU A 277 -22.66 7.90 15.26
CA GLU A 277 -23.00 8.66 16.48
C GLU A 277 -21.77 9.15 17.28
N GLY A 278 -20.72 8.33 17.41
CA GLY A 278 -19.49 8.71 18.10
C GLY A 278 -18.77 9.88 17.43
N VAL A 279 -18.64 9.81 16.10
CA VAL A 279 -18.08 10.89 15.28
C VAL A 279 -18.93 12.15 15.35
N LEU A 280 -20.26 12.00 15.30
CA LEU A 280 -21.19 13.12 15.43
C LEU A 280 -20.98 13.86 16.75
N LYS A 281 -20.88 13.15 17.88
CA LYS A 281 -20.63 13.77 19.20
C LYS A 281 -19.29 14.51 19.24
N LEU A 282 -18.25 13.99 18.60
CA LEU A 282 -16.95 14.66 18.50
C LEU A 282 -17.07 15.98 17.71
N LEU A 283 -17.74 15.97 16.56
CA LEU A 283 -17.95 17.17 15.74
C LEU A 283 -18.77 18.22 16.50
N LEU A 284 -19.88 17.82 17.13
CA LEU A 284 -20.73 18.72 17.91
C LEU A 284 -19.98 19.32 19.12
N GLY A 285 -19.01 18.59 19.68
CA GLY A 285 -18.16 19.07 20.78
C GLY A 285 -17.18 20.19 20.40
N THR A 286 -17.01 20.49 19.10
CA THR A 286 -16.09 21.55 18.64
C THR A 286 -16.67 22.96 18.80
N GLY A 287 -18.00 23.10 18.86
CA GLY A 287 -18.71 24.38 19.03
C GLY A 287 -18.53 25.39 17.89
N GLN A 288 -18.10 24.93 16.70
CA GLN A 288 -17.90 25.77 15.50
C GLN A 288 -18.67 25.21 14.31
N ILE A 289 -19.79 24.52 14.55
CA ILE A 289 -20.50 23.77 13.52
C ILE A 289 -21.52 24.68 12.83
N ASP A 290 -21.51 24.69 11.49
CA ASP A 290 -22.58 25.27 10.69
C ASP A 290 -23.70 24.26 10.49
N PHE A 291 -24.77 24.43 11.28
CA PHE A 291 -25.97 23.59 11.21
C PHE A 291 -26.86 23.88 10.00
N GLU A 292 -26.72 25.06 9.40
CA GLU A 292 -27.57 25.54 8.30
C GLU A 292 -26.96 25.24 6.93
N ALA A 293 -25.77 24.64 6.89
CA ALA A 293 -25.13 24.22 5.65
C ALA A 293 -25.99 23.17 4.93
N GLN A 294 -26.26 23.43 3.66
CA GLN A 294 -27.11 22.59 2.81
C GLN A 294 -26.27 21.85 1.76
N ASP A 295 -26.67 20.61 1.48
CA ASP A 295 -26.12 19.86 0.36
C ASP A 295 -26.66 20.37 -0.99
N THR A 296 -26.25 19.74 -2.10
CA THR A 296 -26.72 20.12 -3.45
C THR A 296 -28.23 19.93 -3.67
N GLU A 297 -28.91 19.16 -2.82
CA GLU A 297 -30.37 18.98 -2.85
C GLU A 297 -31.09 20.03 -1.98
N GLY A 298 -30.35 20.90 -1.30
CA GLY A 298 -30.88 21.91 -0.40
C GLY A 298 -31.24 21.38 0.99
N MET A 299 -30.78 20.17 1.35
CA MET A 299 -31.06 19.57 2.65
C MET A 299 -29.96 19.86 3.65
N THR A 300 -30.34 20.27 4.85
CA THR A 300 -29.45 20.33 6.02
C THR A 300 -29.21 18.93 6.60
N ALA A 301 -28.17 18.79 7.42
CA ALA A 301 -27.88 17.53 8.11
C ALA A 301 -29.05 17.09 9.03
N LEU A 302 -29.76 18.05 9.63
CA LEU A 302 -30.93 17.77 10.48
C LEU A 302 -32.12 17.26 9.64
N GLU A 303 -32.45 17.93 8.54
CA GLU A 303 -33.54 17.52 7.64
C GLU A 303 -33.28 16.13 7.04
N TYR A 304 -32.03 15.84 6.70
CA TYR A 304 -31.63 14.51 6.25
C TYR A 304 -31.84 13.44 7.34
N ALA A 305 -31.44 13.73 8.60
CA ALA A 305 -31.64 12.82 9.71
C ALA A 305 -33.14 12.52 9.95
N GLU A 306 -33.99 13.55 9.88
CA GLU A 306 -35.43 13.43 10.08
C GLU A 306 -36.10 12.64 8.96
N SER A 307 -35.79 12.95 7.69
CA SER A 307 -36.33 12.25 6.52
C SER A 307 -35.90 10.79 6.44
N SER A 308 -34.70 10.48 6.95
CA SER A 308 -34.15 9.11 6.98
C SER A 308 -34.56 8.31 8.23
N GLY A 309 -35.31 8.92 9.17
CA GLY A 309 -35.77 8.26 10.41
C GLY A 309 -34.68 8.06 11.46
N LEU A 310 -33.59 8.83 11.43
CA LEU A 310 -32.47 8.79 12.36
C LEU A 310 -32.76 9.65 13.60
N GLU A 311 -33.80 9.28 14.35
CA GLU A 311 -34.40 10.14 15.38
C GLU A 311 -33.44 10.48 16.54
N VAL A 312 -32.57 9.54 16.94
CA VAL A 312 -31.53 9.79 17.95
C VAL A 312 -30.50 10.82 17.47
N ILE A 313 -30.09 10.73 16.21
CA ILE A 313 -29.11 11.65 15.61
C ILE A 313 -29.74 13.04 15.42
N ALA A 314 -30.98 13.11 14.93
CA ALA A 314 -31.72 14.36 14.81
C ALA A 314 -31.84 15.07 16.17
N GLU A 315 -32.17 14.33 17.23
CA GLU A 315 -32.26 14.89 18.58
C GLU A 315 -30.92 15.41 19.11
N LEU A 316 -29.82 14.69 18.86
CA LEU A 316 -28.47 15.17 19.22
C LEU A 316 -28.12 16.49 18.54
N ILE A 317 -28.45 16.62 17.25
CA ILE A 317 -28.20 17.85 16.48
C ILE A 317 -29.05 19.01 17.02
N ARG A 318 -30.34 18.78 17.28
CA ARG A 318 -31.23 19.81 17.87
C ARG A 318 -30.71 20.32 19.21
N GLN A 319 -30.28 19.40 20.08
CA GLN A 319 -29.73 19.77 21.38
C GLN A 319 -28.47 20.62 21.22
N ALA A 320 -27.53 20.21 20.37
CA ALA A 320 -26.31 20.98 20.12
C ALA A 320 -26.59 22.36 19.51
N ALA A 321 -27.46 22.45 18.49
CA ALA A 321 -27.85 23.71 17.85
C ALA A 321 -28.53 24.67 18.85
N SER A 322 -29.34 24.14 19.78
CA SER A 322 -29.98 24.97 20.83
C SER A 322 -28.98 25.55 21.83
N VAL A 323 -27.88 24.85 22.10
CA VAL A 323 -26.81 25.29 23.01
C VAL A 323 -25.96 26.36 22.33
N ASP A 324 -25.67 26.20 21.04
CA ASP A 324 -24.89 27.16 20.24
C ASP A 324 -25.66 28.47 19.95
N GLY A 325 -26.99 28.36 19.78
CA GLY A 325 -27.90 29.50 19.58
C GLY A 325 -28.08 30.44 20.78
N ASN A 326 -27.50 30.14 21.96
CA ASN A 326 -27.76 30.89 23.19
C ASN A 326 -26.76 32.05 23.49
N ILE A 327 -26.02 32.53 22.48
CA ILE A 327 -25.25 33.80 22.56
C ILE A 327 -26.01 34.99 21.94
N LYS A 328 -27.24 34.82 21.45
CA LYS A 328 -28.09 35.96 21.07
C LYS A 328 -29.52 35.81 21.58
N GLN A 329 -29.74 36.09 22.86
CA GLN A 329 -31.02 36.70 23.23
C GLN A 329 -31.05 38.11 22.63
N PRO A 330 -32.06 38.50 21.83
CA PRO A 330 -32.27 39.89 21.52
C PRO A 330 -32.66 40.60 22.81
N ASP A 331 -31.88 41.63 23.17
CA ASP A 331 -32.23 42.56 24.24
C ASP A 331 -33.65 43.07 24.04
N VAL A 332 -34.45 42.93 25.09
CA VAL A 332 -35.83 43.45 25.24
C VAL A 332 -35.82 44.98 25.25
#